data_AF-A0A9E5AC39-F1
#
_entry.id   AF-A0A9E5AC39-F1
#
_cell.length_a   1.000
_cell.length_b   1.000
_cell.length_c   1.000
_cell.angle_alpha   90.00
_cell.angle_beta   90.00
_cell.angle_gamma   90.00
#
_symmetry.space_group_name_H-M   'P 1'
#
loop_
_entity.id
_entity.type
_entity.pdbx_description
1 polymer ?
#
loop_
_entity_poly.entity_id
_entity_poly.type
_entity_poly.pdbx_seq_one_letter_code
_entity_poly.pdbx_strand_id
1 'polypeptide(L)'
;MAFDSARVVTVLFGGATGNQMDPRFTDTWEWDGTTWKQRTPSTAPPARNAPAMAYDAARAVMVLFGGGGTGRQLGDTWEWDGTNWTQR
;
A
#
# COMPACT_ATOMS: atom_id res chain seq x y z
N MET A 1 -1.41 -4.82 -4.30
CA MET A 1 -0.19 -4.33 -4.99
C MET A 1 -0.56 -3.81 -6.35
N ALA A 2 0.18 -2.85 -6.88
CA ALA A 2 -0.03 -2.31 -8.22
C ALA A 2 1.28 -1.72 -8.78
N PHE A 3 1.36 -1.63 -10.11
CA PHE A 3 2.54 -1.14 -10.81
C PHE A 3 2.50 0.39 -10.98
N ASP A 4 3.54 1.06 -10.51
CA ASP A 4 3.82 2.48 -10.77
C ASP A 4 4.67 2.58 -12.04
N SER A 5 4.04 3.02 -13.12
CA SER A 5 4.67 3.07 -14.44
C SER A 5 5.67 4.22 -14.60
N ALA A 6 5.60 5.26 -13.78
CA ALA A 6 6.53 6.38 -13.88
C ALA A 6 7.87 6.05 -13.22
N ARG A 7 7.85 5.27 -12.14
CA ARG A 7 9.05 4.86 -11.39
C ARG A 7 9.51 3.45 -11.74
N VAL A 8 8.73 2.71 -12.53
CA VAL A 8 9.00 1.33 -12.96
C VAL A 8 9.16 0.42 -11.74
N VAL A 9 8.25 0.55 -10.77
CA VAL A 9 8.24 -0.27 -9.55
C VAL A 9 6.87 -0.87 -9.30
N THR A 10 6.83 -2.05 -8.70
CA THR A 10 5.59 -2.58 -8.11
C THR A 10 5.51 -2.21 -6.65
N VAL A 11 4.43 -1.55 -6.24
CA VAL A 11 4.19 -1.15 -4.85
C VAL A 11 3.27 -2.15 -4.17
N LEU A 12 3.69 -2.64 -3.01
CA LEU A 12 2.90 -3.48 -2.10
C LEU A 12 2.70 -2.73 -0.78
N PHE A 13 1.48 -2.81 -0.24
CA PHE A 13 1.15 -2.31 1.08
C PHE A 13 0.41 -3.36 1.89
N GLY A 14 0.87 -3.58 3.13
CA GLY A 14 0.23 -4.44 4.11
C GLY A 14 0.20 -5.91 3.73
N GLY A 15 -0.87 -6.60 4.10
CA GLY A 15 -1.00 -8.05 3.98
C GLY A 15 -1.27 -8.73 5.33
N ALA A 16 -1.26 -10.06 5.33
CA ALA A 16 -1.42 -10.91 6.52
C ALA A 16 -0.70 -12.24 6.31
N THR A 17 -0.36 -12.95 7.39
CA THR A 17 0.39 -14.22 7.34
C THR A 17 -0.45 -15.46 6.98
N GLY A 18 -1.77 -15.33 6.85
CA GLY A 18 -2.62 -16.35 6.22
C GLY A 18 -3.89 -16.70 6.99
N ASN A 19 -3.97 -16.42 8.29
CA ASN A 19 -5.21 -16.57 9.05
C ASN A 19 -5.89 -15.19 9.28
N GLN A 20 -7.21 -15.18 9.47
CA GLN A 20 -7.96 -13.92 9.65
C GLN A 20 -7.72 -13.23 11.01
N MET A 21 -7.12 -13.94 11.96
CA MET A 21 -6.76 -13.46 13.29
C MET A 21 -5.34 -12.87 13.34
N ASP A 22 -4.55 -13.05 12.29
CA ASP A 22 -3.15 -12.65 12.27
C ASP A 22 -3.01 -11.13 12.22
N PRO A 23 -1.94 -10.60 12.84
CA PRO A 23 -1.61 -9.20 12.70
C PRO A 23 -1.45 -8.85 11.22
N ARG A 24 -2.19 -7.83 10.81
CA ARG A 24 -2.06 -7.22 9.49
C ARG A 24 -0.80 -6.35 9.49
N PHE A 25 -0.18 -6.23 8.33
CA PHE A 25 0.99 -5.39 8.18
C PHE A 25 0.65 -3.96 7.77
N THR A 26 1.55 -3.04 8.11
CA THR A 26 1.52 -1.61 7.73
C THR A 26 2.68 -1.23 6.81
N ASP A 27 3.49 -2.20 6.41
CA ASP A 27 4.71 -1.97 5.67
C ASP A 27 4.42 -1.67 4.20
N THR A 28 5.31 -0.87 3.62
CA THR A 28 5.31 -0.55 2.20
C THR A 28 6.56 -1.17 1.59
N TRP A 29 6.40 -1.89 0.50
CA TRP A 29 7.49 -2.52 -0.24
C TRP A 29 7.44 -2.08 -1.70
N GLU A 30 8.62 -1.86 -2.27
CA GLU A 30 8.78 -1.59 -3.70
C GLU A 30 9.68 -2.64 -4.34
N TRP A 31 9.24 -3.17 -5.46
CA TRP A 31 10.01 -4.09 -6.31
C TRP A 31 10.46 -3.37 -7.56
N ASP A 32 11.77 -3.34 -7.82
CA ASP A 32 12.37 -2.70 -8.99
C ASP A 32 12.53 -3.63 -10.22
N GLY A 33 12.02 -4.86 -10.13
CA GLY A 33 12.24 -5.91 -11.14
C GLY A 33 13.28 -6.95 -10.72
N THR A 34 14.11 -6.64 -9.72
CA THR A 34 15.23 -7.49 -9.26
C THR A 34 15.30 -7.64 -7.74
N THR A 35 14.99 -6.58 -6.98
CA THR A 35 15.07 -6.58 -5.52
C THR A 35 13.86 -5.92 -4.86
N TRP A 36 13.48 -6.45 -3.71
CA TRP A 36 12.44 -5.86 -2.85
C TRP A 36 13.11 -4.91 -1.87
N LYS A 37 12.62 -3.69 -1.82
CA LYS A 37 13.06 -2.66 -0.88
C LYS A 37 11.90 -2.24 0.01
N GLN A 38 12.05 -2.43 1.31
CA GLN A 38 11.11 -1.88 2.28
C GLN A 38 11.26 -0.37 2.33
N ARG A 39 10.14 0.35 2.29
CA ARG A 39 10.08 1.80 2.43
C ARG A 39 9.67 2.14 3.87
N THR A 40 10.25 3.21 4.41
CA THR A 40 9.99 3.70 5.77
C THR A 40 9.42 5.12 5.74
N PRO A 41 8.16 5.29 5.30
CA PRO A 41 7.55 6.61 5.23
C PRO A 41 7.24 7.17 6.62
N SER A 42 7.16 8.49 6.74
CA SER A 42 6.83 9.16 8.01
C SER A 42 5.37 8.96 8.41
N THR A 43 4.50 8.72 7.43
CA THR A 43 3.09 8.39 7.63
C THR A 43 2.71 7.18 6.78
N ALA A 44 1.77 6.38 7.28
CA ALA A 44 1.33 5.17 6.62
C ALA A 44 -0.15 4.89 6.91
N PRO A 45 -0.86 4.21 5.98
CA PRO A 45 -2.19 3.70 6.25
C PRO A 45 -2.20 2.75 7.47
N PRO A 46 -3.34 2.64 8.18
CA PRO A 46 -3.55 1.58 9.14
C PRO A 46 -3.34 0.18 8.55
N ALA A 47 -2.96 -0.76 9.42
CA ALA A 47 -2.71 -2.14 9.06
C ALA A 47 -3.91 -2.77 8.36
N ARG A 48 -3.69 -3.34 7.17
CA ARG A 48 -4.79 -3.88 6.35
C ARG A 48 -4.32 -5.01 5.43
N ASN A 49 -5.25 -5.88 5.07
CA ASN A 49 -5.10 -6.88 4.02
C ASN A 49 -6.12 -6.65 2.90
N ALA A 50 -5.80 -7.15 1.72
CA ALA A 50 -6.64 -7.03 0.51
C ALA A 50 -7.16 -5.59 0.23
N PRO A 51 -6.34 -4.52 0.35
CA PRO A 51 -6.76 -3.22 -0.15
C PRO A 51 -6.80 -3.22 -1.68
N ALA A 52 -7.69 -2.40 -2.26
CA ALA A 52 -7.62 -2.08 -3.67
C ALA A 52 -6.48 -1.07 -3.90
N MET A 53 -5.69 -1.27 -4.97
CA MET A 53 -4.58 -0.37 -5.31
C MET A 53 -4.52 -0.12 -6.82
N ALA A 54 -4.28 1.12 -7.21
CA ALA A 54 -4.08 1.51 -8.61
C ALA A 54 -3.15 2.72 -8.73
N TYR A 55 -2.31 2.75 -9.77
CA TYR A 55 -1.49 3.92 -10.06
C TYR A 55 -2.26 4.90 -10.94
N ASP A 56 -2.36 6.15 -10.48
CA ASP A 56 -2.90 7.25 -11.25
C ASP A 56 -1.75 8.00 -11.93
N ALA A 57 -1.56 7.73 -13.22
CA ALA A 57 -0.48 8.34 -14.00
C ALA A 57 -0.68 9.85 -14.24
N ALA A 58 -1.92 10.36 -14.21
CA ALA A 58 -2.19 11.78 -14.40
C ALA A 58 -1.80 12.60 -13.17
N ARG A 59 -1.95 12.01 -11.98
CA ARG A 59 -1.57 12.63 -10.69
C ARG A 59 -0.23 12.16 -10.14
N ALA A 60 0.40 11.19 -10.79
CA ALA A 60 1.65 10.56 -10.38
C ALA A 60 1.62 9.98 -8.95
N VAL A 61 0.49 9.39 -8.54
CA VAL A 61 0.31 8.80 -7.21
C VAL A 61 -0.23 7.38 -7.28
N MET A 62 0.20 6.54 -6.35
CA MET A 62 -0.43 5.25 -6.10
C MET A 62 -1.59 5.44 -5.12
N VAL A 63 -2.80 5.10 -5.56
CA VAL A 63 -4.02 5.17 -4.75
C VAL A 63 -4.25 3.83 -4.07
N LEU A 64 -4.53 3.87 -2.77
CA LEU A 64 -4.97 2.75 -1.97
C LEU A 64 -6.38 3.06 -1.42
N PHE A 65 -7.29 2.11 -1.53
CA PHE A 65 -8.64 2.23 -0.96
C PHE A 65 -9.05 0.99 -0.18
N GLY A 66 -9.63 1.24 0.99
CA GLY A 66 -10.30 0.24 1.81
C GLY A 66 -9.43 -0.93 2.22
N GLY A 67 -10.00 -2.15 2.21
CA GLY A 67 -9.37 -3.38 2.68
C GLY A 67 -9.86 -3.81 4.07
N GLY A 68 -9.44 -4.99 4.50
CA GLY A 68 -9.77 -5.51 5.82
C GLY A 68 -8.78 -5.00 6.87
N GLY A 69 -9.26 -4.29 7.88
CA GLY A 69 -8.53 -3.95 9.11
C GLY A 69 -8.89 -4.88 10.27
N THR A 70 -8.26 -4.72 11.43
CA THR A 70 -8.54 -5.55 12.61
C THR A 70 -9.96 -5.36 13.13
N GLY A 71 -10.79 -6.39 12.96
CA GLY A 71 -12.19 -6.43 13.38
C GLY A 71 -13.13 -5.53 12.56
N ARG A 72 -12.68 -4.92 11.46
CA ARG A 72 -13.50 -4.02 10.63
C ARG A 72 -13.04 -3.92 9.19
N GLN A 73 -13.95 -3.57 8.30
CA GLN A 73 -13.60 -3.12 6.95
C GLN A 73 -13.19 -1.64 7.02
N LEU A 74 -12.23 -1.27 6.20
CA LEU A 74 -11.77 0.11 6.06
C LEU A 74 -12.38 0.70 4.78
N GLY A 75 -12.66 2.01 4.81
CA GLY A 75 -13.22 2.76 3.69
C GLY A 75 -12.50 4.09 3.46
N ASP A 76 -11.28 4.22 3.98
CA ASP A 76 -10.39 5.36 3.80
C ASP A 76 -9.60 5.25 2.48
N THR A 77 -9.19 6.41 1.97
CA THR A 77 -8.33 6.53 0.79
C THR A 77 -6.98 7.07 1.20
N TRP A 78 -5.93 6.48 0.64
CA TRP A 78 -4.55 6.92 0.85
C TRP A 78 -3.85 7.06 -0.49
N GLU A 79 -2.95 8.02 -0.59
CA GLU A 79 -2.14 8.26 -1.77
C GLU A 79 -0.66 8.19 -1.43
N TRP A 80 0.11 7.47 -2.24
CA TRP A 80 1.55 7.34 -2.15
C TRP A 80 2.22 8.13 -3.28
N ASP A 81 3.08 9.08 -2.91
CA ASP A 81 3.81 9.96 -3.84
C ASP A 81 5.19 9.42 -4.26
N GLY A 82 5.52 8.19 -3.86
CA GLY A 82 6.85 7.60 -4.04
C GLY A 82 7.78 7.74 -2.83
N THR A 83 7.37 8.49 -1.81
CA THR A 83 8.15 8.73 -0.59
C THR A 83 7.31 8.63 0.68
N ASN A 84 6.09 9.16 0.67
CA ASN A 84 5.20 9.18 1.83
C ASN A 84 3.75 8.90 1.44
N TRP A 85 2.97 8.44 2.41
CA TRP A 85 1.52 8.32 2.26
C TRP A 85 0.82 9.61 2.69
N THR A 86 -0.35 9.91 2.11
CA THR A 86 -1.24 10.97 2.60
C THR A 86 -2.67 10.47 2.55
N GLN A 87 -3.40 10.63 3.65
CA GLN A 87 -4.81 10.29 3.70
C GLN A 87 -5.63 11.39 3.00
N ARG A 88 -6.62 11.00 2.20
CA ARG A 88 -7.57 11.90 1.55
C ARG A 88 -8.92 11.88 2.23
#